data_AF-A0A7X0JFC0-F1
#
_entry.id   AF-A0A7X0JFC0-F1
#
_cell.length_a   1.000
_cell.length_b   1.000
_cell.length_c   1.000
_cell.angle_alpha   90.00
_cell.angle_beta   90.00
_cell.angle_gamma   90.00
#
_symmetry.space_group_name_H-M   'P 1'
#
loop_
_entity.id
_entity.type
_entity.pdbx_description
1 polymer ?
#
loop_
_entity_poly.entity_id
_entity_poly.type
_entity_poly.pdbx_seq_one_letter_code
_entity_poly.pdbx_strand_id
1 'polypeptide(L)'
;MPLLTREEVHARLQEIFPDGAPNRAYLTRMLAASTVFVALYIDAVEGSGTYLGPKHVYRMTDEQAARTDDAYRTGYATGVLRTGSQVEGRRWYQDNTREPIRDETLREGLVAIGAVTERTDLATTSSKPRYALKAGFAALFDPDLAGEALQAQIATWQGEALNKGALARLAIVRRGAGVSADQVLVTFPNGETRRMKPGPSSEITKAVVEVFAPTFLADPAVLFLSESGNKVVTRDDELARSIGLAIQADRNLPDTILVDLGPTHPLLVFVEVVATDGPISERRKEALEALVAETGFPAEHVAFVTAFLDRSAGPFKKTVDSLAWGSYAWFAAEPERLVVFSQAPGGLQGRP
;
A
#
# COMPACT_ATOMS: atom_id res chain seq x y z
N MET A 1 -31.32 -13.74 -8.67
CA MET A 1 -30.98 -15.05 -8.04
C MET A 1 -31.43 -15.04 -6.58
N PRO A 2 -31.91 -16.16 -6.02
CA PRO A 2 -32.18 -16.24 -4.59
C PRO A 2 -30.91 -15.93 -3.80
N LEU A 3 -31.05 -15.28 -2.65
CA LEU A 3 -29.96 -14.96 -1.73
C LEU A 3 -30.34 -15.52 -0.36
N LEU A 4 -29.36 -16.03 0.36
CA LEU A 4 -29.52 -16.33 1.79
C LEU A 4 -29.83 -15.05 2.55
N THR A 5 -30.64 -15.16 3.59
CA THR A 5 -30.81 -14.09 4.58
C THR A 5 -29.50 -13.81 5.30
N ARG A 6 -29.38 -12.64 5.90
CA ARG A 6 -28.19 -12.26 6.67
C ARG A 6 -27.93 -13.23 7.82
N GLU A 7 -28.99 -13.71 8.45
CA GLU A 7 -28.94 -14.66 9.56
C GLU A 7 -28.48 -16.06 9.09
N GLU A 8 -28.89 -16.51 7.91
CA GLU A 8 -28.39 -17.75 7.31
C GLU A 8 -26.92 -17.63 6.89
N VAL A 9 -26.51 -16.50 6.32
CA VAL A 9 -25.08 -16.21 6.06
C VAL A 9 -24.29 -16.28 7.37
N HIS A 10 -24.82 -15.71 8.46
CA HIS A 10 -24.18 -15.74 9.77
C HIS A 10 -24.05 -17.18 10.32
N ALA A 11 -25.08 -18.01 10.16
CA ALA A 11 -25.02 -19.42 10.53
C ALA A 11 -23.95 -20.17 9.73
N ARG A 12 -23.93 -20.03 8.40
CA ARG A 12 -22.89 -20.66 7.55
C ARG A 12 -21.48 -20.20 7.92
N LEU A 13 -21.29 -18.94 8.28
CA LEU A 13 -19.98 -18.45 8.73
C LEU A 13 -19.49 -19.17 10.01
N GLN A 14 -20.39 -19.58 10.92
CA GLN A 14 -19.98 -20.37 12.10
C GLN A 14 -19.42 -21.73 11.71
N GLU A 15 -19.99 -22.36 10.67
CA GLU A 15 -19.58 -23.67 10.17
C GLU A 15 -18.31 -23.58 9.32
N ILE A 16 -18.22 -22.54 8.47
CA ILE A 16 -17.05 -22.30 7.62
C ILE A 16 -15.80 -22.00 8.45
N PHE A 17 -15.95 -21.29 9.57
CA PHE A 17 -14.85 -20.91 10.46
C PHE A 17 -14.95 -21.62 11.81
N PRO A 18 -14.39 -22.84 11.93
CA PRO A 18 -14.43 -23.61 13.17
C PRO A 18 -13.55 -22.97 14.26
N ASP A 19 -13.73 -23.41 15.50
CA ASP A 19 -12.89 -22.95 16.61
C ASP A 19 -11.41 -23.22 16.34
N GLY A 20 -10.58 -22.22 16.65
CA GLY A 20 -9.14 -22.24 16.31
C GLY A 20 -8.80 -21.67 14.93
N ALA A 21 -9.78 -21.31 14.10
CA ALA A 21 -9.52 -20.56 12.86
C ALA A 21 -8.85 -19.20 13.15
N PRO A 22 -7.83 -18.77 12.37
CA PRO A 22 -7.20 -17.48 12.55
C PRO A 22 -8.21 -16.33 12.45
N ASN A 23 -8.14 -15.36 13.36
CA ASN A 23 -9.01 -14.19 13.39
C ASN A 23 -10.51 -14.52 13.36
N ARG A 24 -10.91 -15.69 13.86
CA ARG A 24 -12.31 -16.17 13.87
C ARG A 24 -13.31 -15.13 14.36
N ALA A 25 -12.98 -14.40 15.42
CA ALA A 25 -13.85 -13.37 15.99
C ALA A 25 -14.28 -12.29 14.98
N TYR A 26 -13.41 -11.95 14.02
CA TYR A 26 -13.74 -11.00 12.95
C TYR A 26 -14.55 -11.63 11.82
N LEU A 27 -14.49 -12.95 11.66
CA LEU A 27 -15.07 -13.71 10.56
C LEU A 27 -16.47 -14.27 10.89
N THR A 28 -16.78 -14.46 12.17
CA THR A 28 -18.03 -15.11 12.62
C THR A 28 -19.01 -14.17 13.30
N ARG A 29 -18.75 -12.87 13.35
CA ARG A 29 -19.71 -11.89 13.91
C ARG A 29 -20.74 -11.45 12.86
N MET A 30 -21.87 -10.90 13.31
CA MET A 30 -22.91 -10.37 12.42
C MET A 30 -22.40 -9.31 11.41
N LEU A 31 -21.34 -8.57 11.76
CA LEU A 31 -20.70 -7.61 10.84
C LEU A 31 -20.04 -8.31 9.63
N ALA A 32 -19.47 -9.51 9.85
CA ALA A 32 -18.94 -10.34 8.77
C ALA A 32 -20.07 -10.86 7.88
N ALA A 33 -21.14 -11.37 8.50
CA ALA A 33 -22.33 -11.82 7.78
C ALA A 33 -22.93 -10.72 6.91
N SER A 34 -23.05 -9.50 7.45
CA SER A 34 -23.52 -8.34 6.69
C SER A 34 -22.59 -7.99 5.53
N THR A 35 -21.28 -8.11 5.72
CA THR A 35 -20.28 -7.83 4.68
C THR A 35 -20.37 -8.84 3.54
N VAL A 36 -20.45 -10.13 3.87
CA VAL A 36 -20.60 -11.23 2.88
C VAL A 36 -21.95 -11.14 2.17
N PHE A 37 -23.04 -10.96 2.92
CA PHE A 37 -24.37 -10.77 2.34
C PHE A 37 -24.38 -9.63 1.32
N VAL A 38 -23.83 -8.46 1.69
CA VAL A 38 -23.83 -7.30 0.79
C VAL A 38 -22.96 -7.55 -0.44
N ALA A 39 -21.82 -8.23 -0.31
CA ALA A 39 -21.03 -8.63 -1.47
C ALA A 39 -21.83 -9.52 -2.44
N LEU A 40 -22.51 -10.55 -1.94
CA LEU A 40 -23.38 -11.40 -2.77
C LEU A 40 -24.56 -10.60 -3.36
N TYR A 41 -25.14 -9.72 -2.56
CA TYR A 41 -26.25 -8.86 -2.96
C TYR A 41 -25.89 -7.97 -4.15
N ILE A 42 -24.70 -7.36 -4.16
CA ILE A 42 -24.25 -6.51 -5.28
C ILE A 42 -23.47 -7.26 -6.36
N ASP A 43 -23.35 -8.58 -6.26
CA ASP A 43 -22.51 -9.40 -7.15
C ASP A 43 -21.01 -8.99 -7.14
N ALA A 44 -20.47 -8.60 -5.99
CA ALA A 44 -19.04 -8.36 -5.81
C ALA A 44 -18.29 -9.69 -5.62
N VAL A 45 -18.27 -10.51 -6.66
CA VAL A 45 -17.59 -11.81 -6.75
C VAL A 45 -16.49 -11.72 -7.81
N GLU A 46 -15.38 -12.42 -7.59
CA GLU A 46 -14.25 -12.50 -8.51
C GLU A 46 -14.72 -12.82 -9.94
N GLY A 47 -14.34 -11.98 -10.90
CA GLY A 47 -14.72 -12.10 -12.30
C GLY A 47 -15.98 -11.32 -12.72
N SER A 48 -16.80 -10.82 -11.79
CA SER A 48 -18.03 -10.07 -12.14
C SER A 48 -17.78 -8.63 -12.61
N GLY A 49 -16.63 -8.05 -12.21
CA GLY A 49 -16.32 -6.63 -12.43
C GLY A 49 -16.94 -5.67 -11.40
N THR A 50 -17.74 -6.17 -10.46
CA THR A 50 -18.28 -5.37 -9.35
C THR A 50 -17.41 -5.52 -8.09
N TYR A 51 -17.28 -4.44 -7.34
CA TYR A 51 -16.45 -4.40 -6.14
C TYR A 51 -17.21 -3.85 -4.93
N LEU A 52 -17.02 -4.51 -3.80
CA LEU A 52 -17.46 -4.11 -2.48
C LEU A 52 -16.54 -3.03 -1.90
N GLY A 53 -17.15 -2.17 -1.10
CA GLY A 53 -16.48 -1.17 -0.27
C GLY A 53 -17.31 -0.96 1.00
N PRO A 54 -16.72 -0.47 2.10
CA PRO A 54 -17.42 -0.35 3.38
C PRO A 54 -18.75 0.42 3.30
N LYS A 55 -18.84 1.43 2.42
CA LYS A 55 -20.05 2.24 2.19
C LYS A 55 -21.26 1.42 1.79
N HIS A 56 -21.07 0.34 1.02
CA HIS A 56 -22.17 -0.57 0.68
C HIS A 56 -22.70 -1.30 1.92
N VAL A 57 -21.86 -1.56 2.92
CA VAL A 57 -22.27 -2.35 4.09
C VAL A 57 -22.95 -1.46 5.12
N TYR A 58 -22.32 -0.36 5.53
CA TYR A 58 -22.89 0.49 6.61
C TYR A 58 -24.08 1.34 6.14
N ARG A 59 -24.34 1.45 4.84
CA ARG A 59 -25.54 2.09 4.28
C ARG A 59 -26.65 1.11 3.93
N MET A 60 -26.45 -0.20 4.11
CA MET A 60 -27.49 -1.20 3.84
C MET A 60 -28.60 -1.13 4.89
N THR A 61 -29.82 -1.38 4.44
CA THR A 61 -31.06 -1.36 5.25
C THR A 61 -31.81 -2.68 5.09
N ASP A 62 -32.69 -3.00 6.04
CA ASP A 62 -33.54 -4.19 5.95
C ASP A 62 -34.44 -4.13 4.70
N GLU A 63 -34.97 -2.94 4.40
CA GLU A 63 -35.85 -2.67 3.27
C GLU A 63 -35.14 -2.85 1.92
N GLN A 64 -33.88 -2.43 1.82
CA GLN A 64 -33.08 -2.64 0.61
C GLN A 64 -32.68 -4.12 0.47
N ALA A 65 -32.26 -4.77 1.56
CA ALA A 65 -31.86 -6.17 1.54
C ALA A 65 -33.00 -7.12 1.13
N ALA A 66 -34.25 -6.76 1.45
CA ALA A 66 -35.43 -7.51 1.03
C ALA A 66 -35.74 -7.43 -0.48
N ARG A 67 -35.19 -6.43 -1.20
CA ARG A 67 -35.38 -6.28 -2.66
C ARG A 67 -34.36 -7.12 -3.41
N THR A 68 -34.72 -8.34 -3.79
CA THR A 68 -33.80 -9.30 -4.43
C THR A 68 -33.79 -9.25 -5.96
N ASP A 69 -34.60 -8.39 -6.58
CA ASP A 69 -34.56 -8.21 -8.05
C ASP A 69 -33.23 -7.60 -8.51
N ASP A 70 -32.72 -8.10 -9.63
CA ASP A 70 -31.39 -7.73 -10.14
C ASP A 70 -31.28 -6.23 -10.47
N ALA A 71 -32.38 -5.59 -10.88
CA ALA A 71 -32.42 -4.15 -11.12
C ALA A 71 -32.21 -3.33 -9.84
N TYR A 72 -32.85 -3.71 -8.73
CA TYR A 72 -32.66 -3.03 -7.44
C TYR A 72 -31.27 -3.25 -6.87
N ARG A 73 -30.75 -4.49 -7.00
CA ARG A 73 -29.40 -4.86 -6.59
C ARG A 73 -28.33 -4.05 -7.32
N THR A 74 -28.41 -4.00 -8.65
CA THR A 74 -27.50 -3.23 -9.50
C THR A 74 -27.61 -1.73 -9.25
N GLY A 75 -28.85 -1.25 -9.08
CA GLY A 75 -29.13 0.14 -8.72
C GLY A 75 -28.49 0.54 -7.38
N TYR A 76 -28.55 -0.35 -6.38
CA TYR A 76 -27.90 -0.13 -5.09
C TYR A 76 -26.37 -0.08 -5.21
N ALA A 77 -25.78 -1.05 -5.91
CA ALA A 77 -24.33 -1.20 -6.09
C ALA A 77 -23.66 0.09 -6.59
N THR A 78 -24.32 0.81 -7.51
CA THR A 78 -23.80 2.07 -8.06
C THR A 78 -24.35 3.30 -7.35
N GLY A 79 -25.63 3.28 -6.95
CA GLY A 79 -26.34 4.41 -6.37
C GLY A 79 -25.81 4.84 -5.01
N VAL A 80 -25.47 3.88 -4.14
CA VAL A 80 -25.00 4.16 -2.77
C VAL A 80 -23.63 4.87 -2.75
N LEU A 81 -22.87 4.80 -3.84
CA LEU A 81 -21.57 5.46 -3.93
C LEU A 81 -21.67 6.96 -4.21
N ARG A 82 -22.80 7.43 -4.78
CA ARG A 82 -23.02 8.84 -5.10
C ARG A 82 -22.99 9.70 -3.84
N THR A 83 -22.48 10.92 -3.97
CA THR A 83 -22.49 11.91 -2.88
C THR A 83 -23.92 12.27 -2.52
N GLY A 84 -24.25 12.29 -1.23
CA GLY A 84 -25.60 12.59 -0.75
C GLY A 84 -26.65 11.50 -0.96
N SER A 85 -26.26 10.31 -1.46
CA SER A 85 -27.19 9.18 -1.65
C SER A 85 -27.89 8.81 -0.33
N GLN A 86 -29.21 8.67 -0.39
CA GLN A 86 -30.02 8.10 0.69
C GLN A 86 -30.51 6.73 0.26
N VAL A 87 -30.46 5.78 1.19
CA VAL A 87 -31.04 4.45 1.05
C VAL A 87 -32.26 4.43 1.95
N GLU A 88 -33.40 4.04 1.40
CA GLU A 88 -34.66 3.97 2.13
C GLU A 88 -34.56 2.97 3.28
N GLY A 89 -35.15 3.32 4.43
CA GLY A 89 -35.28 2.41 5.55
C GLY A 89 -34.25 2.57 6.66
N ARG A 90 -34.21 1.57 7.55
CA ARG A 90 -33.35 1.61 8.75
C ARG A 90 -32.00 0.95 8.46
N ARG A 91 -30.92 1.72 8.63
CA ARG A 91 -29.56 1.19 8.47
C ARG A 91 -29.22 0.16 9.55
N TRP A 92 -28.49 -0.87 9.15
CA TRP A 92 -27.92 -1.84 10.07
C TRP A 92 -26.83 -1.26 10.96
N TYR A 93 -26.04 -0.32 10.41
CA TYR A 93 -24.86 0.23 11.07
C TYR A 93 -24.78 1.75 10.90
N GLN A 94 -23.98 2.36 11.80
CA GLN A 94 -23.65 3.78 11.75
C GLN A 94 -22.38 4.01 10.92
N ASP A 95 -22.14 5.25 10.49
CA ASP A 95 -21.01 5.59 9.62
C ASP A 95 -19.63 5.26 10.26
N ASN A 96 -19.54 5.29 11.60
CA ASN A 96 -18.33 4.90 12.36
C ASN A 96 -18.01 3.39 12.33
N THR A 97 -18.88 2.58 11.72
CA THR A 97 -18.63 1.13 11.52
C THR A 97 -17.78 0.89 10.27
N ARG A 98 -17.49 1.94 9.49
CA ARG A 98 -16.64 1.87 8.29
C ARG A 98 -15.27 1.26 8.57
N GLU A 99 -14.60 1.69 9.64
CA GLU A 99 -13.26 1.24 10.01
C GLU A 99 -13.27 -0.24 10.43
N PRO A 100 -14.17 -0.70 11.34
CA PRO A 100 -14.34 -2.13 11.63
C PRO A 100 -14.63 -3.01 10.41
N ILE A 101 -15.42 -2.54 9.44
CA ILE A 101 -15.65 -3.29 8.19
C ILE A 101 -14.35 -3.40 7.39
N ARG A 102 -13.61 -2.30 7.25
CA ARG A 102 -12.39 -2.24 6.44
C ARG A 102 -11.24 -3.03 7.04
N ASP A 103 -10.94 -2.78 8.31
CA ASP A 103 -9.69 -3.23 8.93
C ASP A 103 -9.88 -4.64 9.50
N GLU A 104 -10.88 -4.84 10.34
CA GLU A 104 -11.10 -6.11 11.03
C GLU A 104 -11.74 -7.16 10.11
N THR A 105 -12.90 -6.85 9.49
CA THR A 105 -13.64 -7.86 8.70
C THR A 105 -12.98 -8.14 7.36
N LEU A 106 -12.59 -7.11 6.60
CA LEU A 106 -12.01 -7.28 5.26
C LEU A 106 -10.50 -7.53 5.32
N ARG A 107 -9.67 -6.59 5.78
CA ARG A 107 -8.20 -6.70 5.70
C ARG A 107 -7.64 -7.83 6.57
N GLU A 108 -8.00 -7.85 7.85
CA GLU A 108 -7.49 -8.78 8.85
C GLU A 108 -8.25 -10.10 8.88
N GLY A 109 -9.54 -10.09 8.53
CA GLY A 109 -10.36 -11.29 8.37
C GLY A 109 -10.25 -11.89 6.98
N LEU A 110 -11.17 -11.52 6.09
CA LEU A 110 -11.45 -12.25 4.85
C LEU A 110 -10.29 -12.24 3.84
N VAL A 111 -9.58 -11.12 3.68
CA VAL A 111 -8.43 -11.05 2.77
C VAL A 111 -7.22 -11.79 3.36
N ALA A 112 -7.11 -11.90 4.70
CA ALA A 112 -6.00 -12.59 5.36
C ALA A 112 -5.98 -14.09 5.11
N ILE A 113 -7.17 -14.67 4.99
CA ILE A 113 -7.37 -16.08 4.68
C ILE A 113 -7.61 -16.31 3.18
N GLY A 114 -7.53 -15.26 2.36
CA GLY A 114 -7.71 -15.34 0.93
C GLY A 114 -9.14 -15.63 0.47
N ALA A 115 -10.16 -15.38 1.30
CA ALA A 115 -11.58 -15.49 0.96
C ALA A 115 -12.09 -14.29 0.12
N VAL A 116 -11.37 -13.17 0.16
CA VAL A 116 -11.66 -11.94 -0.58
C VAL A 116 -10.40 -11.46 -1.30
N THR A 117 -10.56 -10.97 -2.53
CA THR A 117 -9.51 -10.28 -3.30
C THR A 117 -9.57 -8.77 -3.05
N GLU A 118 -8.42 -8.10 -3.12
CA GLU A 118 -8.30 -6.63 -3.04
C GLU A 118 -7.67 -6.12 -4.33
N ARG A 119 -8.28 -5.12 -4.97
CA ARG A 119 -7.71 -4.39 -6.09
C ARG A 119 -6.43 -3.66 -5.68
N THR A 120 -5.37 -3.88 -6.43
CA THR A 120 -4.04 -3.24 -6.24
C THR A 120 -3.82 -2.02 -7.13
N ASP A 121 -4.68 -1.80 -8.13
CA ASP A 121 -4.61 -0.66 -9.05
C ASP A 121 -5.12 0.66 -8.44
N LEU A 122 -5.62 0.61 -7.20
CA LEU A 122 -6.16 1.77 -6.49
C LEU A 122 -5.20 2.25 -5.39
N ALA A 123 -4.87 3.54 -5.43
CA ALA A 123 -4.14 4.21 -4.35
C ALA A 123 -4.74 3.91 -2.97
N THR A 124 -3.90 3.84 -1.94
CA THR A 124 -4.31 3.53 -0.56
C THR A 124 -5.34 4.51 0.00
N THR A 125 -5.31 5.77 -0.46
CA THR A 125 -6.25 6.85 -0.10
C THR A 125 -7.55 6.84 -0.89
N SER A 126 -7.66 6.02 -1.93
CA SER A 126 -8.85 5.97 -2.79
C SER A 126 -10.07 5.46 -2.01
N SER A 127 -11.17 6.21 -2.09
CA SER A 127 -12.47 5.85 -1.55
C SER A 127 -13.26 4.88 -2.43
N LYS A 128 -12.72 4.48 -3.59
CA LYS A 128 -13.38 3.54 -4.50
C LYS A 128 -13.47 2.13 -3.89
N PRO A 129 -14.56 1.39 -4.18
CA PRO A 129 -14.67 -0.01 -3.80
C PRO A 129 -13.53 -0.84 -4.40
N ARG A 130 -13.06 -1.84 -3.66
CA ARG A 130 -11.85 -2.60 -4.01
C ARG A 130 -11.89 -4.09 -3.69
N TYR A 131 -12.96 -4.59 -3.08
CA TYR A 131 -13.00 -5.96 -2.58
C TYR A 131 -13.96 -6.82 -3.39
N ALA A 132 -13.64 -8.08 -3.64
CA ALA A 132 -14.57 -9.05 -4.21
C ALA A 132 -14.40 -10.40 -3.51
N LEU A 133 -15.48 -11.13 -3.26
CA LEU A 133 -15.41 -12.50 -2.74
C LEU A 133 -14.72 -13.38 -3.79
N LYS A 134 -13.82 -14.27 -3.39
CA LYS A 134 -13.35 -15.32 -4.31
C LYS A 134 -14.50 -16.23 -4.69
N ALA A 135 -14.52 -16.69 -5.94
CA ALA A 135 -15.60 -17.51 -6.47
C ALA A 135 -15.88 -18.75 -5.61
N GLY A 136 -14.83 -19.46 -5.20
CA GLY A 136 -14.96 -20.66 -4.35
C GLY A 136 -15.52 -20.38 -2.95
N PHE A 137 -15.26 -19.20 -2.37
CA PHE A 137 -15.85 -18.81 -1.09
C PHE A 137 -17.31 -18.35 -1.25
N ALA A 138 -17.60 -17.58 -2.30
CA ALA A 138 -18.97 -17.16 -2.62
C ALA A 138 -19.91 -18.35 -2.86
N ALA A 139 -19.42 -19.42 -3.50
CA ALA A 139 -20.18 -20.64 -3.75
C ALA A 139 -20.70 -21.34 -2.48
N LEU A 140 -20.04 -21.17 -1.33
CA LEU A 140 -20.49 -21.72 -0.05
C LEU A 140 -21.80 -21.08 0.46
N PHE A 141 -22.24 -19.98 -0.17
CA PHE A 141 -23.46 -19.26 0.17
C PHE A 141 -24.57 -19.42 -0.88
N ASP A 142 -24.44 -20.39 -1.78
CA ASP A 142 -25.52 -20.77 -2.69
C ASP A 142 -26.75 -21.27 -1.87
N PRO A 143 -27.95 -20.67 -2.03
CA PRO A 143 -29.16 -21.10 -1.33
C PRO A 143 -29.55 -22.55 -1.61
N ASP A 144 -29.22 -23.07 -2.79
CA ASP A 144 -29.55 -24.45 -3.18
C ASP A 144 -28.57 -25.48 -2.58
N LEU A 145 -27.46 -25.01 -2.00
CA LEU A 145 -26.46 -25.83 -1.32
C LEU A 145 -26.85 -26.03 0.15
N ALA A 146 -27.26 -27.24 0.53
CA ALA A 146 -27.70 -27.59 1.88
C ALA A 146 -27.26 -29.00 2.32
N GLY A 147 -27.43 -29.31 3.61
CA GLY A 147 -27.20 -30.65 4.17
C GLY A 147 -25.77 -31.16 3.96
N GLU A 148 -25.64 -32.45 3.63
CA GLU A 148 -24.34 -33.10 3.44
C GLU A 148 -23.51 -32.47 2.32
N ALA A 149 -24.15 -31.96 1.26
CA ALA A 149 -23.46 -31.30 0.16
C ALA A 149 -22.77 -30.01 0.62
N LEU A 150 -23.46 -29.20 1.44
CA LEU A 150 -22.89 -28.02 2.07
C LEU A 150 -21.69 -28.39 2.96
N GLN A 151 -21.85 -29.40 3.82
CA GLN A 151 -20.77 -29.85 4.71
C GLN A 151 -19.53 -30.32 3.94
N ALA A 152 -19.73 -31.09 2.86
CA ALA A 152 -18.64 -31.56 2.01
C ALA A 152 -17.89 -30.40 1.33
N GLN A 153 -18.61 -29.39 0.84
CA GLN A 153 -17.99 -28.24 0.18
C GLN A 153 -17.28 -27.31 1.18
N ILE A 154 -17.85 -27.11 2.36
CA ILE A 154 -17.19 -26.40 3.47
C ILE A 154 -15.89 -27.12 3.84
N ALA A 155 -15.93 -28.43 4.08
CA ALA A 155 -14.74 -29.21 4.44
C ALA A 155 -13.65 -29.15 3.35
N THR A 156 -14.05 -29.22 2.08
CA THR A 156 -13.14 -29.08 0.94
C THR A 156 -12.49 -27.69 0.95
N TRP A 157 -13.29 -26.63 1.05
CA TRP A 157 -12.78 -25.25 1.09
C TRP A 157 -11.87 -25.01 2.32
N GLN A 158 -12.21 -25.54 3.49
CA GLN A 158 -11.38 -25.47 4.69
C GLN A 158 -10.03 -26.15 4.48
N GLY A 159 -10.03 -27.34 3.87
CA GLY A 159 -8.81 -28.09 3.53
C GLY A 159 -7.90 -27.32 2.59
N GLU A 160 -8.45 -26.55 1.66
CA GLU A 160 -7.69 -25.75 0.69
C GLU A 160 -7.24 -24.39 1.24
N ALA A 161 -8.14 -23.67 1.92
CA ALA A 161 -7.95 -22.27 2.30
C ALA A 161 -7.43 -22.07 3.74
N LEU A 162 -7.80 -22.96 4.67
CA LEU A 162 -7.47 -22.83 6.10
C LEU A 162 -6.36 -23.77 6.56
N ASN A 163 -5.75 -24.55 5.66
CA ASN A 163 -4.59 -25.36 6.04
C ASN A 163 -3.36 -24.48 6.35
N LYS A 164 -2.48 -24.98 7.23
CA LYS A 164 -1.28 -24.26 7.68
C LYS A 164 -0.38 -23.81 6.53
N GLY A 165 -0.28 -24.58 5.44
CA GLY A 165 0.53 -24.25 4.28
C GLY A 165 -0.04 -23.09 3.45
N ALA A 166 -1.34 -23.09 3.20
CA ALA A 166 -2.05 -22.01 2.49
C ALA A 166 -2.05 -20.72 3.30
N LEU A 167 -2.35 -20.80 4.61
CA LEU A 167 -2.30 -19.66 5.53
C LEU A 167 -0.87 -19.10 5.68
N ALA A 168 0.14 -19.97 5.80
CA ALA A 168 1.54 -19.55 5.83
C ALA A 168 1.94 -18.88 4.51
N ARG A 169 1.57 -19.46 3.36
CA ARG A 169 1.81 -18.86 2.03
C ARG A 169 1.18 -17.48 1.92
N LEU A 170 -0.07 -17.31 2.33
CA LEU A 170 -0.76 -16.03 2.32
C LEU A 170 -0.12 -15.02 3.28
N ALA A 171 0.24 -15.44 4.50
CA ALA A 171 0.95 -14.59 5.46
C ALA A 171 2.34 -14.17 4.94
N ILE A 172 3.07 -15.09 4.30
CA ILE A 172 4.38 -14.86 3.69
C ILE A 172 4.26 -13.90 2.50
N VAL A 173 3.29 -14.09 1.60
CA VAL A 173 3.02 -13.19 0.47
C VAL A 173 2.59 -11.80 0.96
N ARG A 174 1.69 -11.72 1.94
CA ARG A 174 1.20 -10.45 2.52
C ARG A 174 2.28 -9.69 3.29
N ARG A 175 3.20 -10.38 3.96
CA ARG A 175 4.37 -9.78 4.61
C ARG A 175 5.53 -9.53 3.65
N GLY A 176 5.37 -9.87 2.37
CA GLY A 176 6.37 -9.70 1.33
C GLY A 176 7.57 -10.64 1.41
N ALA A 177 7.51 -11.68 2.24
CA ALA A 177 8.57 -12.68 2.39
C ALA A 177 8.55 -13.76 1.28
N GLY A 178 7.43 -13.92 0.57
CA GLY A 178 7.33 -14.77 -0.62
C GLY A 178 7.78 -14.01 -1.86
N VAL A 179 8.42 -14.70 -2.81
CA VAL A 179 8.69 -14.14 -4.14
C VAL A 179 7.36 -13.90 -4.84
N SER A 180 6.76 -12.75 -4.59
CA SER A 180 5.68 -12.21 -5.42
C SER A 180 6.33 -11.65 -6.67
N ALA A 181 5.82 -12.01 -7.84
CA ALA A 181 6.24 -11.43 -9.12
C ALA A 181 6.01 -9.90 -9.18
N ASP A 182 5.22 -9.35 -8.26
CA ASP A 182 4.84 -7.94 -8.18
C ASP A 182 5.67 -7.14 -7.17
N GLN A 183 6.83 -7.62 -6.72
CA GLN A 183 7.70 -6.84 -5.84
C GLN A 183 8.80 -6.13 -6.61
N VAL A 184 9.06 -4.89 -6.23
CA VAL A 184 10.23 -4.15 -6.71
C VAL A 184 11.43 -4.63 -5.89
N LEU A 185 12.30 -5.39 -6.53
CA LEU A 185 13.58 -5.80 -5.95
C LEU A 185 14.62 -4.74 -6.28
N VAL A 186 15.15 -4.07 -5.26
CA VAL A 186 16.22 -3.08 -5.38
C VAL A 186 17.55 -3.77 -5.07
N THR A 187 18.50 -3.70 -5.99
CA THR A 187 19.83 -4.29 -5.85
C THR A 187 20.80 -3.20 -5.46
N PHE A 188 21.40 -3.33 -4.28
CA PHE A 188 22.37 -2.38 -3.75
C PHE A 188 23.72 -2.60 -4.44
N PRO A 189 24.61 -1.58 -4.44
CA PRO A 189 25.95 -1.70 -5.04
C PRO A 189 26.79 -2.87 -4.49
N ASN A 190 26.58 -3.25 -3.22
CA ASN A 190 27.25 -4.39 -2.58
C ASN A 190 26.67 -5.77 -2.96
N GLY A 191 25.67 -5.82 -3.85
CA GLY A 191 24.98 -7.04 -4.28
C GLY A 191 23.85 -7.50 -3.37
N GLU A 192 23.59 -6.83 -2.25
CA GLU A 192 22.41 -7.06 -1.43
C GLU A 192 21.14 -6.69 -2.19
N THR A 193 20.05 -7.41 -1.96
CA THR A 193 18.75 -7.06 -2.53
C THR A 193 17.75 -6.71 -1.45
N ARG A 194 17.04 -5.59 -1.61
CA ARG A 194 15.95 -5.14 -0.76
C ARG A 194 14.62 -5.27 -1.49
N ARG A 195 13.59 -5.76 -0.80
CA ARG A 195 12.25 -5.90 -1.36
C ARG A 195 11.40 -4.71 -0.96
N MET A 196 10.79 -4.07 -1.93
CA MET A 196 9.83 -2.99 -1.72
C MET A 196 8.44 -3.40 -2.22
N LYS A 197 7.39 -2.86 -1.58
CA LYS A 197 6.03 -2.99 -2.11
C LYS A 197 5.96 -2.34 -3.49
N PRO A 198 5.18 -2.89 -4.44
CA PRO A 198 4.99 -2.25 -5.74
C PRO A 198 4.40 -0.86 -5.57
N GLY A 199 4.88 0.07 -6.38
CA GLY A 199 4.35 1.43 -6.44
C GLY A 199 5.33 2.41 -7.11
N PRO A 200 4.83 3.56 -7.60
CA PRO A 200 5.67 4.52 -8.32
C PRO A 200 6.89 5.01 -7.53
N SER A 201 6.77 5.21 -6.21
CA SER A 201 7.91 5.58 -5.37
C SER A 201 8.96 4.47 -5.36
N SER A 202 8.57 3.21 -5.21
CA SER A 202 9.51 2.09 -5.20
C SER A 202 10.27 1.94 -6.52
N GLU A 203 9.60 2.21 -7.66
CA GLU A 203 10.25 2.23 -8.99
C GLU A 203 11.30 3.34 -9.08
N ILE A 204 10.99 4.55 -8.59
CA ILE A 204 11.94 5.66 -8.58
C ILE A 204 13.08 5.35 -7.60
N THR A 205 12.82 4.80 -6.41
CA THR A 205 13.87 4.38 -5.45
C THR A 205 14.79 3.34 -6.08
N LYS A 206 14.24 2.34 -6.78
CA LYS A 206 15.05 1.37 -7.54
C LYS A 206 15.94 2.06 -8.55
N ALA A 207 15.40 2.99 -9.34
CA ALA A 207 16.17 3.75 -10.31
C ALA A 207 17.24 4.64 -9.64
N VAL A 208 16.96 5.21 -8.46
CA VAL A 208 17.95 5.97 -7.69
C VAL A 208 19.14 5.08 -7.31
N VAL A 209 18.88 3.89 -6.77
CA VAL A 209 19.95 3.00 -6.30
C VAL A 209 20.70 2.33 -7.46
N GLU A 210 19.98 1.86 -8.49
CA GLU A 210 20.56 1.04 -9.56
C GLU A 210 21.03 1.85 -10.76
N VAL A 211 20.59 3.10 -10.93
CA VAL A 211 20.92 3.95 -12.08
C VAL A 211 21.58 5.25 -11.64
N PHE A 212 20.94 6.06 -10.82
CA PHE A 212 21.50 7.35 -10.38
C PHE A 212 22.82 7.18 -9.63
N ALA A 213 22.83 6.33 -8.59
CA ALA A 213 24.01 6.15 -7.74
C ALA A 213 25.26 5.74 -8.54
N PRO A 214 25.25 4.69 -9.39
CA PRO A 214 26.41 4.34 -10.21
C PRO A 214 26.72 5.34 -11.34
N THR A 215 25.78 6.21 -11.73
CA THR A 215 26.01 7.20 -12.78
C THR A 215 26.71 8.45 -12.23
N PHE A 216 26.34 8.90 -11.04
CA PHE A 216 26.79 10.20 -10.50
C PHE A 216 27.74 10.09 -9.31
N LEU A 217 27.92 8.91 -8.71
CA LEU A 217 28.81 8.67 -7.59
C LEU A 217 29.92 7.69 -8.01
N ALA A 218 31.13 7.88 -7.47
CA ALA A 218 32.29 7.10 -7.87
C ALA A 218 32.34 5.71 -7.21
N ASP A 219 32.04 5.62 -5.92
CA ASP A 219 31.93 4.38 -5.15
C ASP A 219 30.70 4.42 -4.23
N PRO A 220 29.50 4.17 -4.79
CA PRO A 220 28.25 4.34 -4.07
C PRO A 220 27.99 3.22 -3.06
N ALA A 221 27.46 3.57 -1.89
CA ALA A 221 26.83 2.65 -0.96
C ALA A 221 25.49 3.21 -0.45
N VAL A 222 24.58 2.31 -0.06
CA VAL A 222 23.29 2.67 0.54
C VAL A 222 23.42 2.61 2.05
N LEU A 223 23.24 3.75 2.72
CA LEU A 223 23.24 3.83 4.18
C LEU A 223 21.85 3.58 4.78
N PHE A 224 20.82 4.10 4.10
CA PHE A 224 19.44 4.02 4.56
C PHE A 224 18.49 3.96 3.38
N LEU A 225 17.47 3.10 3.48
CA LEU A 225 16.35 3.06 2.55
C LEU A 225 15.04 2.89 3.32
N SER A 226 14.12 3.84 3.14
CA SER A 226 12.80 3.84 3.76
C SER A 226 11.90 2.75 3.19
N GLU A 227 11.33 1.91 4.07
CA GLU A 227 10.26 0.98 3.70
C GLU A 227 8.89 1.59 4.05
N SER A 228 7.94 1.56 3.10
CA SER A 228 6.55 1.98 3.33
C SER A 228 5.84 1.03 4.31
N GLY A 229 6.04 1.27 5.61
CA GLY A 229 5.52 0.41 6.67
C GLY A 229 6.35 0.42 7.95
N ASN A 230 6.84 1.58 8.41
CA ASN A 230 7.30 1.85 9.79
C ASN A 230 8.33 0.90 10.40
N LYS A 231 9.01 0.08 9.60
CA LYS A 231 10.12 -0.74 10.07
C LYS A 231 11.37 -0.21 9.43
N VAL A 232 12.06 0.68 10.13
CA VAL A 232 13.48 0.85 9.84
C VAL A 232 14.12 -0.52 10.03
N VAL A 233 14.82 -1.01 9.00
CA VAL A 233 15.54 -2.27 9.09
C VAL A 233 16.65 -2.06 10.10
N THR A 234 16.70 -2.87 11.15
CA THR A 234 17.60 -2.72 12.31
C THR A 234 19.07 -2.51 11.92
N ARG A 235 19.49 -3.06 10.78
CA ARG A 235 20.83 -2.89 10.22
C ARG A 235 21.09 -1.50 9.62
N ASP A 236 20.14 -0.94 8.87
CA ASP A 236 20.26 0.41 8.31
C ASP A 236 20.35 1.43 9.46
N ASP A 237 19.61 1.16 10.53
CA ASP A 237 19.68 1.82 11.83
C ASP A 237 21.07 1.76 12.48
N GLU A 238 21.70 0.59 12.52
CA GLU A 238 23.05 0.43 13.06
C GLU A 238 24.10 1.15 12.21
N LEU A 239 23.98 1.07 10.88
CA LEU A 239 24.91 1.72 9.96
C LEU A 239 24.80 3.24 10.02
N ALA A 240 23.59 3.79 10.03
CA ALA A 240 23.36 5.22 10.20
C ALA A 240 23.85 5.72 11.58
N ARG A 241 23.59 4.96 12.66
CA ARG A 241 24.13 5.31 13.99
C ARG A 241 25.66 5.25 14.03
N SER A 242 26.29 4.34 13.29
CA SER A 242 27.76 4.22 13.25
C SER A 242 28.45 5.47 12.70
N ILE A 243 27.75 6.26 11.88
CA ILE A 243 28.21 7.55 11.36
C ILE A 243 27.59 8.75 12.12
N GLY A 244 27.00 8.51 13.29
CA GLY A 244 26.45 9.55 14.15
C GLY A 244 25.05 10.04 13.77
N LEU A 245 24.44 9.55 12.70
CA LEU A 245 23.05 9.85 12.34
C LEU A 245 22.14 9.08 13.31
N ALA A 246 21.80 9.70 14.43
CA ALA A 246 20.85 9.15 15.38
C ALA A 246 19.46 9.14 14.74
N ILE A 247 19.05 7.97 14.22
CA ILE A 247 17.69 7.72 13.78
C ILE A 247 16.78 7.76 15.01
N GLN A 248 16.32 8.95 15.37
CA GLN A 248 15.15 9.08 16.23
C GLN A 248 13.96 8.55 15.44
N ALA A 249 13.09 7.79 16.09
CA ALA A 249 11.98 7.07 15.44
C ALA A 249 10.90 8.01 14.83
N ASP A 250 11.20 9.29 14.65
CA ASP A 250 10.33 10.33 14.16
C ASP A 250 10.74 10.84 12.77
N ARG A 251 9.92 10.52 11.76
CA ARG A 251 9.44 11.36 10.63
C ARG A 251 10.40 12.27 9.82
N ASN A 252 11.69 12.36 10.10
CA ASN A 252 12.59 13.38 9.57
C ASN A 252 13.64 12.85 8.59
N LEU A 253 13.85 11.53 8.49
CA LEU A 253 14.72 10.95 7.47
C LEU A 253 14.11 11.03 6.07
N PRO A 254 14.94 11.17 5.01
CA PRO A 254 14.47 11.12 3.62
C PRO A 254 14.12 9.68 3.21
N ASP A 255 13.60 9.50 2.01
CA ASP A 255 13.36 8.16 1.46
C ASP A 255 14.63 7.31 1.29
N THR A 256 15.78 7.91 1.00
CA THR A 256 17.07 7.21 0.88
C THR A 256 18.24 8.10 1.28
N ILE A 257 19.26 7.49 1.88
CA ILE A 257 20.57 8.10 2.11
C ILE A 257 21.62 7.24 1.42
N LEU A 258 22.33 7.84 0.47
CA LEU A 258 23.49 7.25 -0.18
C LEU A 258 24.77 7.86 0.40
N VAL A 259 25.88 7.15 0.24
CA VAL A 259 27.22 7.67 0.45
C VAL A 259 28.08 7.38 -0.76
N ASP A 260 28.89 8.34 -1.19
CA ASP A 260 29.98 8.12 -2.12
C ASP A 260 31.29 8.02 -1.35
N LEU A 261 31.96 6.87 -1.46
CA LEU A 261 33.23 6.56 -0.81
C LEU A 261 34.45 6.86 -1.69
N GLY A 262 34.24 7.31 -2.93
CA GLY A 262 35.34 7.61 -3.86
C GLY A 262 36.19 8.82 -3.47
N PRO A 263 35.59 9.96 -3.03
CA PRO A 263 36.36 11.11 -2.57
C PRO A 263 37.04 10.86 -1.21
N THR A 264 38.10 11.63 -0.89
CA THR A 264 38.83 11.53 0.40
C THR A 264 37.92 11.73 1.62
N HIS A 265 36.97 12.65 1.52
CA HIS A 265 35.89 12.81 2.48
C HIS A 265 34.62 12.25 1.85
N PRO A 266 33.97 11.24 2.47
CA PRO A 266 32.74 10.68 1.93
C PRO A 266 31.69 11.75 1.68
N LEU A 267 30.93 11.63 0.59
CA LEU A 267 29.80 12.52 0.30
C LEU A 267 28.51 11.84 0.72
N LEU A 268 27.74 12.46 1.62
CA LEU A 268 26.39 12.01 1.96
C LEU A 268 25.38 12.61 0.99
N VAL A 269 24.49 11.77 0.47
CA VAL A 269 23.46 12.20 -0.48
C VAL A 269 22.09 11.83 0.06
N PHE A 270 21.33 12.85 0.48
CA PHE A 270 19.95 12.70 0.92
C PHE A 270 19.02 12.76 -0.29
N VAL A 271 18.23 11.72 -0.51
CA VAL A 271 17.35 11.60 -1.68
C VAL A 271 15.89 11.46 -1.24
N GLU A 272 15.04 12.40 -1.68
CA GLU A 272 13.58 12.27 -1.59
C GLU A 272 12.99 11.77 -2.90
N VAL A 273 12.06 10.83 -2.83
CA VAL A 273 11.47 10.17 -3.98
C VAL A 273 10.03 10.65 -4.20
N VAL A 274 9.84 11.48 -5.22
CA VAL A 274 8.58 12.19 -5.42
C VAL A 274 7.73 11.54 -6.51
N ALA A 275 6.82 10.68 -6.07
CA ALA A 275 5.74 10.14 -6.91
C ALA A 275 4.49 11.06 -6.96
N THR A 276 4.24 11.84 -5.91
CA THR A 276 3.07 12.73 -5.82
C THR A 276 3.37 14.10 -5.21
N ASP A 277 4.09 14.14 -4.09
CA ASP A 277 4.40 15.35 -3.33
C ASP A 277 5.57 15.07 -2.36
N GLY A 278 6.09 16.12 -1.72
CA GLY A 278 7.14 16.03 -0.69
C GLY A 278 8.57 16.10 -1.25
N PRO A 279 8.93 17.11 -2.06
CA PRO A 279 10.31 17.27 -2.50
C PRO A 279 11.24 17.72 -1.36
N ILE A 280 12.55 17.76 -1.64
CA ILE A 280 13.47 18.59 -0.88
C ILE A 280 13.09 20.06 -1.10
N SER A 281 12.28 20.58 -0.19
CA SER A 281 11.99 22.00 -0.04
C SER A 281 12.99 22.67 0.88
N GLU A 282 13.06 24.01 0.90
CA GLU A 282 13.97 24.75 1.79
C GLU A 282 13.82 24.31 3.25
N ARG A 283 12.58 24.25 3.74
CA ARG A 283 12.28 23.77 5.10
C ARG A 283 12.76 22.33 5.34
N ARG A 284 12.68 21.46 4.32
CA ARG A 284 13.11 20.06 4.43
C ARG A 284 14.63 19.97 4.42
N LYS A 285 15.28 20.74 3.55
CA LYS A 285 16.74 20.87 3.48
C LYS A 285 17.31 21.36 4.81
N GLU A 286 16.79 22.46 5.35
CA GLU A 286 17.19 22.99 6.67
C GLU A 286 17.07 21.95 7.79
N ALA A 287 15.99 21.17 7.79
CA ALA A 287 15.80 20.10 8.79
C ALA A 287 16.83 18.97 8.65
N LEU A 288 17.19 18.59 7.42
CA LEU A 288 18.22 17.57 7.17
C LEU A 288 19.62 18.11 7.48
N GLU A 289 19.90 19.37 7.18
CA GLU A 289 21.16 20.04 7.54
C GLU A 289 21.34 20.11 9.06
N ALA A 290 20.28 20.41 9.81
CA ALA A 290 20.31 20.39 11.27
C ALA A 290 20.65 18.98 11.81
N LEU A 291 20.06 17.93 11.25
CA LEU A 291 20.37 16.54 11.60
C LEU A 291 21.84 16.20 11.33
N VAL A 292 22.39 16.62 10.18
CA VAL A 292 23.81 16.42 9.85
C VAL A 292 24.70 17.19 10.82
N ALA A 293 24.36 18.45 11.15
CA ALA A 293 25.15 19.29 12.04
C ALA A 293 25.29 18.66 13.45
N GLU A 294 24.26 17.98 13.95
CA GLU A 294 24.29 17.25 15.22
C GLU A 294 25.31 16.09 15.21
N THR A 295 25.63 15.54 14.04
CA THR A 295 26.62 14.45 13.90
C THR A 295 28.07 14.94 13.83
N GLY A 296 28.28 16.23 13.57
CA GLY A 296 29.60 16.79 13.28
C GLY A 296 30.13 16.48 11.87
N PHE A 297 29.31 15.90 10.99
CA PHE A 297 29.68 15.67 9.59
C PHE A 297 29.76 17.01 8.81
N PRO A 298 30.81 17.26 8.02
CA PRO A 298 30.99 18.54 7.35
C PRO A 298 29.90 18.80 6.31
N ALA A 299 29.26 19.98 6.39
CA ALA A 299 28.10 20.33 5.56
C ALA A 299 28.45 20.43 4.06
N GLU A 300 29.70 20.78 3.72
CA GLU A 300 30.22 20.82 2.36
C GLU A 300 30.29 19.44 1.69
N HIS A 301 30.18 18.37 2.47
CA HIS A 301 30.15 16.98 2.01
C HIS A 301 28.74 16.38 2.06
N VAL A 302 27.73 17.23 1.93
CA VAL A 302 26.32 16.83 1.86
C VAL A 302 25.67 17.35 0.59
N ALA A 303 24.94 16.47 -0.09
CA ALA A 303 24.11 16.80 -1.23
C ALA A 303 22.64 16.42 -0.98
N PHE A 304 21.74 17.20 -1.58
CA PHE A 304 20.30 16.96 -1.50
C PHE A 304 19.73 16.77 -2.90
N VAL A 305 18.98 15.70 -3.09
CA VAL A 305 18.42 15.31 -4.38
C VAL A 305 16.93 15.06 -4.24
N THR A 306 16.14 15.62 -5.15
CA THR A 306 14.76 15.17 -5.36
C THR A 306 14.69 14.35 -6.64
N ALA A 307 14.29 13.08 -6.52
CA ALA A 307 14.20 12.15 -7.63
C ALA A 307 12.74 12.02 -8.10
N PHE A 308 12.56 12.08 -9.42
CA PHE A 308 11.28 11.95 -10.11
C PHE A 308 11.37 10.86 -11.17
N LEU A 309 10.21 10.36 -11.62
CA LEU A 309 10.16 9.45 -12.77
C LEU A 309 10.45 10.21 -14.08
N ASP A 310 9.76 11.32 -14.32
CA ASP A 310 9.77 12.02 -15.61
C ASP A 310 9.59 13.54 -15.41
N ARG A 311 10.36 14.33 -16.16
CA ARG A 311 10.37 15.80 -16.07
C ARG A 311 9.10 16.47 -16.57
N SER A 312 8.41 15.85 -17.52
CA SER A 312 7.15 16.34 -18.08
C SER A 312 5.93 15.93 -17.23
N ALA A 313 6.10 15.03 -16.26
CA ALA A 313 5.02 14.49 -15.45
C ALA A 313 4.48 15.49 -14.40
N GLY A 314 3.26 15.22 -13.95
CA GLY A 314 2.54 16.03 -12.97
C GLY A 314 3.29 16.30 -11.65
N PRO A 315 3.97 15.31 -11.03
CA PRO A 315 4.66 15.51 -9.76
C PRO A 315 5.72 16.62 -9.82
N PHE A 316 6.63 16.58 -10.80
CA PHE A 316 7.64 17.63 -10.95
C PHE A 316 7.01 19.00 -11.20
N LYS A 317 6.05 19.09 -12.14
CA LYS A 317 5.36 20.36 -12.44
C LYS A 317 4.66 20.97 -11.23
N LYS A 318 4.14 20.13 -10.33
CA LYS A 318 3.44 20.55 -9.12
C LYS A 318 4.39 21.06 -8.04
N THR A 319 5.61 20.52 -7.98
CA THR A 319 6.53 20.75 -6.85
C THR A 319 7.75 21.58 -7.20
N VAL A 320 7.97 21.92 -8.47
CA VAL A 320 9.19 22.61 -8.94
C VAL A 320 9.40 23.98 -8.29
N ASP A 321 8.32 24.70 -7.99
CA ASP A 321 8.35 26.00 -7.31
C ASP A 321 8.80 25.91 -5.85
N SER A 322 8.73 24.71 -5.26
CA SER A 322 9.09 24.43 -3.87
C SER A 322 10.44 23.76 -3.71
N LEU A 323 11.14 23.39 -4.79
CA LEU A 323 12.46 22.78 -4.74
C LEU A 323 13.49 23.76 -4.15
N ALA A 324 14.30 23.29 -3.20
CA ALA A 324 15.29 24.11 -2.52
C ALA A 324 16.41 24.57 -3.48
N TRP A 325 16.91 25.79 -3.28
CA TRP A 325 18.17 26.20 -3.89
C TRP A 325 19.34 25.44 -3.24
N GLY A 326 20.43 25.29 -3.99
CA GLY A 326 21.59 24.49 -3.59
C GLY A 326 21.24 23.01 -3.47
N SER A 327 20.37 22.52 -4.35
CA SER A 327 19.95 21.11 -4.43
C SER A 327 19.88 20.65 -5.88
N TYR A 328 19.65 19.34 -6.06
CA TYR A 328 19.56 18.71 -7.36
C TYR A 328 18.16 18.12 -7.60
N ALA A 329 17.74 18.11 -8.86
CA ALA A 329 16.63 17.28 -9.30
C ALA A 329 17.11 16.29 -10.37
N TRP A 330 16.66 15.04 -10.23
CA TRP A 330 16.99 13.94 -11.15
C TRP A 330 15.73 13.26 -11.66
N PHE A 331 15.79 12.76 -12.90
CA PHE A 331 14.66 12.13 -13.58
C PHE A 331 15.06 10.76 -14.12
N ALA A 332 14.37 9.71 -13.69
CA ALA A 332 14.67 8.35 -14.14
C ALA A 332 14.51 8.16 -15.66
N ALA A 333 13.60 8.91 -16.30
CA ALA A 333 13.40 8.91 -17.75
C ALA A 333 14.54 9.62 -18.52
N GLU A 334 15.34 10.45 -17.86
CA GLU A 334 16.49 11.16 -18.43
C GLU A 334 17.74 10.88 -17.57
N PRO A 335 18.17 9.61 -17.44
CA PRO A 335 19.03 9.16 -16.33
C PRO A 335 20.43 9.77 -16.33
N GLU A 336 20.93 10.19 -17.50
CA GLU A 336 22.24 10.82 -17.67
C GLU A 336 22.26 12.33 -17.41
N ARG A 337 21.11 12.91 -17.04
CA ARG A 337 20.96 14.36 -16.87
C ARG A 337 20.62 14.70 -15.42
N LEU A 338 21.17 15.83 -14.97
CA LEU A 338 20.93 16.38 -13.65
C LEU A 338 20.55 17.85 -13.77
N VAL A 339 19.52 18.28 -13.05
CA VAL A 339 19.17 19.69 -12.91
C VAL A 339 19.77 20.21 -11.62
N VAL A 340 20.47 21.34 -11.71
CA VAL A 340 21.11 22.00 -10.57
C VAL A 340 20.33 23.28 -10.24
N PHE A 341 19.82 23.38 -9.02
CA PHE A 341 19.27 24.62 -8.49
C PHE A 341 20.40 25.38 -7.80
N SER A 342 21.03 26.33 -8.49
CA SER A 342 22.18 27.07 -7.93
C SER A 342 21.73 28.08 -6.86
N GLN A 343 22.27 27.98 -5.65
CA GLN A 343 22.04 28.98 -4.58
C GLN A 343 22.97 30.20 -4.70
N ALA A 344 24.12 30.03 -5.36
CA ALA A 344 25.06 31.12 -5.58
C ALA A 344 24.79 31.77 -6.96
N PRO A 345 24.83 33.10 -7.06
CA PRO A 345 24.90 33.76 -8.35
C PRO A 345 26.22 33.37 -9.03
N GLY A 346 26.13 32.76 -10.20
CA GLY A 346 27.27 32.40 -11.05
C GLY A 346 27.15 33.05 -12.42
N GLY A 347 28.29 33.36 -13.04
CA GLY A 347 28.31 33.77 -14.44
C GLY A 347 27.81 32.63 -15.32
N LEU A 348 26.94 32.95 -16.28
CA LEU A 348 26.56 31.98 -17.31
C LEU A 348 27.82 31.56 -18.07
N GLN A 349 28.13 30.28 -18.03
CA GLN A 349 29.18 29.73 -18.87
C GLN A 349 28.62 29.52 -20.28
N GLY A 350 29.46 29.74 -21.30
CA GLY A 350 29.14 29.31 -22.66
C GLY A 350 28.89 27.79 -22.68
N ARG A 351 28.32 27.26 -23.77
CA ARG A 351 27.98 25.83 -23.87
C ARG A 351 29.14 24.96 -23.34
N PRO A 352 28.89 24.06 -22.36
CA PRO A 352 29.86 23.07 -21.93
C PRO A 352 30.12 22.03 -23.01
#